data_AF-A0A813K5X2-F1
#
_entry.id   AF-A0A813K5X2-F1
#
_cell.length_a   1.000
_cell.length_b   1.000
_cell.length_c   1.000
_cell.angle_alpha   90.00
_cell.angle_beta   90.00
_cell.angle_gamma   90.00
#
_symmetry.space_group_name_H-M   'P 1'
#
loop_
_entity.id
_entity.type
_entity.pdbx_description
1 polymer ?
#
loop_
_entity_poly.entity_id
_entity_poly.type
_entity_poly.pdbx_seq_one_letter_code
_entity_poly.pdbx_strand_id
1 'polypeptide(L)'
;MSGVQLTTNFTRRMLPGHGAAPHVAIVSFWAPHAGSPGPDRMAFWTRLHASIAHVRTKSREKETRGTGRSGMHDFANLPSLRRKFEKTELNQRFLADNGVYPECCKSDDAAAVVAVMRGQGLLLLGAPGVGKTHLLRDIIVSLKEAGRRVDYIAKTHMATKNLGSDVTTADSWVRRHVRAGGCHCHVLVVEELSQIDVQLWADLAPVRFKGKAFICCGDLGQFQAVSESWAKSTVPEGALQDSHMQLEMCDANRLTLTENKRSDEKLAFYTGLRCVTEEARDLQEALTEARQLFPKTELQADHTRTMSHKRRNQPQSMWLWPGQQQLIGAGGKCLKGLFYSVLEVTEDTVALEDQTLTHQKAVRSLRLAHALTHASCQGLTLRGRVRLETESPNMTLRHLYVGISRATAASLVEVV
;
A
#
# COMPACT_ATOMS: atom_id res chain seq x y z
N MET A 1 12.74 -34.12 -16.23
CA MET A 1 13.22 -32.74 -16.11
C MET A 1 14.23 -32.71 -14.98
N SER A 2 15.45 -32.19 -15.21
CA SER A 2 16.44 -31.97 -14.17
C SER A 2 16.05 -30.75 -13.33
N GLY A 3 15.82 -30.93 -12.03
CA GLY A 3 15.50 -29.86 -11.09
C GLY A 3 16.37 -29.97 -9.85
N VAL A 4 16.55 -28.86 -9.14
CA VAL A 4 17.33 -28.81 -7.90
C VAL A 4 16.41 -28.49 -6.73
N GLN A 5 16.57 -29.24 -5.65
CA GLN A 5 15.92 -28.95 -4.38
C GLN A 5 16.74 -27.93 -3.60
N LEU A 6 16.18 -26.74 -3.43
CA LEU A 6 16.73 -25.77 -2.48
C LEU A 6 16.19 -26.08 -1.09
N THR A 7 17.07 -26.21 -0.10
CA THR A 7 16.68 -26.53 1.28
C THR A 7 16.96 -25.40 2.25
N THR A 8 16.06 -25.22 3.23
CA THR A 8 16.24 -24.29 4.33
C THR A 8 17.04 -24.95 5.47
N ASN A 9 18.26 -25.42 5.20
CA ASN A 9 19.15 -25.86 6.28
C ASN A 9 19.71 -24.63 7.01
N PHE A 10 18.87 -23.99 7.81
CA PHE A 10 19.34 -23.11 8.87
C PHE A 10 19.86 -24.02 9.98
N THR A 11 21.17 -24.22 10.04
CA THR A 11 21.82 -24.71 11.26
C THR A 11 21.41 -23.77 12.39
N ARG A 12 20.47 -24.22 13.21
CA ARG A 12 20.15 -23.59 14.49
C ARG A 12 21.38 -23.84 15.36
N ARG A 13 22.38 -22.95 15.31
CA ARG A 13 23.38 -22.87 16.39
C ARG A 13 22.59 -22.50 17.64
N MET A 14 22.19 -23.51 18.42
CA MET A 14 21.97 -23.31 19.84
C MET A 14 23.33 -22.90 20.41
N LEU A 15 23.50 -21.62 20.70
CA LEU A 15 24.56 -21.20 21.60
C LEU A 15 24.13 -21.62 23.01
N PRO A 16 24.97 -22.35 23.77
CA PRO A 16 24.68 -22.65 25.15
C PRO A 16 24.65 -21.32 25.93
N GLY A 17 23.61 -21.14 26.73
CA GLY A 17 23.36 -19.89 27.42
C GLY A 17 24.47 -19.54 28.39
N HIS A 18 24.85 -18.26 28.43
CA HIS A 18 25.41 -17.56 29.58
C HIS A 18 24.82 -16.14 29.54
N GLY A 19 24.30 -15.68 30.67
CA GLY A 19 23.64 -14.39 30.79
C GLY A 19 24.61 -13.22 30.75
N ALA A 20 24.22 -12.16 30.04
CA ALA A 20 24.49 -10.74 30.33
C ALA A 20 23.85 -9.90 29.22
N ALA A 21 23.07 -8.90 29.60
CA ALA A 21 22.53 -7.91 28.67
C ALA A 21 23.65 -6.95 28.20
N PRO A 22 23.78 -6.64 26.90
CA PRO A 22 24.61 -5.53 26.48
C PRO A 22 23.76 -4.30 26.20
N HIS A 23 24.02 -3.24 26.95
CA HIS A 23 23.78 -1.86 26.55
C HIS A 23 24.54 -1.59 25.23
N VAL A 24 23.83 -1.17 24.18
CA VAL A 24 24.49 -0.67 22.95
C VAL A 24 24.79 0.81 23.15
N ALA A 25 26.09 1.10 23.32
CA ALA A 25 26.65 2.44 23.19
C ALA A 25 26.59 2.88 21.72
N ILE A 26 26.04 4.06 21.47
CA ILE A 26 26.10 4.74 20.18
C ILE A 26 27.45 5.45 20.11
N VAL A 27 28.36 4.96 19.26
CA VAL A 27 29.60 5.66 18.90
C VAL A 27 29.32 6.49 17.65
N SER A 28 29.32 7.81 17.82
CA SER A 28 29.19 8.80 16.77
C SER A 28 30.52 8.99 16.05
N PHE A 29 30.57 8.80 14.74
CA PHE A 29 31.62 9.37 13.89
C PHE A 29 30.99 10.45 13.00
N TRP A 30 31.37 11.70 13.23
CA TRP A 30 31.05 12.84 12.38
C TRP A 30 32.37 13.45 11.94
N ALA A 31 32.65 13.41 10.64
CA ALA A 31 33.69 14.22 10.01
C ALA A 31 32.98 15.26 9.13
N PRO A 32 33.26 16.57 9.28
CA PRO A 32 32.56 17.61 8.55
C PRO A 32 33.22 17.84 7.18
N HIS A 33 32.41 18.06 6.15
CA HIS A 33 32.84 18.73 4.92
C HIS A 33 32.05 20.02 4.70
N ALA A 34 32.78 20.98 4.16
CA ALA A 34 32.54 22.41 4.20
C ALA A 34 31.31 22.87 3.40
N GLY A 35 30.54 23.77 3.99
CA GLY A 35 29.37 24.41 3.37
C GLY A 35 28.33 24.86 4.39
N SER A 36 28.73 25.63 5.40
CA SER A 36 27.82 26.10 6.46
C SER A 36 26.79 27.10 5.90
N PRO A 37 25.47 26.87 6.06
CA PRO A 37 24.47 27.92 5.89
C PRO A 37 24.47 28.85 7.11
N GLY A 38 24.23 30.14 6.87
CA GLY A 38 24.31 31.22 7.87
C GLY A 38 23.36 31.10 9.08
N PRO A 39 23.57 31.97 10.09
CA PRO A 39 23.03 31.85 11.46
C PRO A 39 21.49 31.81 11.57
N ASP A 40 20.76 32.39 10.61
CA ASP A 40 19.28 32.36 10.61
C ASP A 40 18.69 30.98 10.27
N ARG A 41 19.39 30.16 9.47
CA ARG A 41 18.95 28.78 9.19
C ARG A 41 19.18 27.88 10.42
N MET A 42 20.29 28.05 11.15
CA MET A 42 20.52 27.32 12.40
C MET A 42 19.50 27.69 13.48
N ALA A 43 19.09 28.97 13.60
CA ALA A 43 18.07 29.38 14.56
C ALA A 43 16.70 28.75 14.27
N PHE A 44 16.32 28.61 12.99
CA PHE A 44 15.08 27.92 12.60
C PHE A 44 15.14 26.41 12.84
N TRP A 45 16.26 25.74 12.53
CA TRP A 45 16.45 24.30 12.79
C TRP A 45 16.48 23.99 14.28
N THR A 46 17.09 24.83 15.10
CA THR A 46 17.08 24.70 16.58
C THR A 46 15.66 24.87 17.13
N ARG A 47 14.84 25.79 16.58
CA ARG A 47 13.43 25.93 16.97
C ARG A 47 12.56 24.75 16.50
N LEU A 48 12.81 24.18 15.32
CA LEU A 48 12.10 23.00 14.81
C LEU A 48 12.45 21.73 15.58
N HIS A 49 13.74 21.50 15.88
CA HIS A 49 14.18 20.39 16.73
C HIS A 49 13.70 20.54 18.18
N ALA A 50 13.69 21.76 18.72
CA ALA A 50 13.10 22.04 20.03
C ALA A 50 11.59 21.77 20.05
N SER A 51 10.85 22.10 18.98
CA SER A 51 9.42 21.83 18.87
C SER A 51 9.13 20.32 18.78
N ILE A 52 9.91 19.58 17.99
CA ILE A 52 9.82 18.10 17.88
C ILE A 52 10.22 17.40 19.19
N ALA A 53 11.23 17.91 19.89
CA ALA A 53 11.65 17.39 21.19
C ALA A 53 10.64 17.71 22.30
N HIS A 54 10.05 18.91 22.30
CA HIS A 54 9.04 19.33 23.27
C HIS A 54 7.70 18.59 23.10
N VAL A 55 7.36 18.19 21.87
CA VAL A 55 6.24 17.26 21.61
C VAL A 55 6.53 15.87 22.17
N ARG A 56 7.77 15.37 22.07
CA ARG A 56 8.20 14.08 22.64
C ARG A 56 8.26 14.05 24.17
N THR A 57 8.55 15.17 24.83
CA THR A 57 8.58 15.24 26.31
C THR A 57 7.20 15.47 26.91
N LYS A 58 6.32 16.28 26.30
CA LYS A 58 4.94 16.46 26.79
C LYS A 58 4.06 15.21 26.65
N SER A 59 4.29 14.38 25.63
CA SER A 59 3.65 13.06 25.55
C SER A 59 4.08 12.13 26.68
N ARG A 60 5.30 12.32 27.22
CA ARG A 60 5.87 11.50 28.30
C ARG A 60 5.42 11.95 29.71
N GLU A 61 5.12 13.24 29.89
CA GLU A 61 4.64 13.80 31.17
C GLU A 61 3.12 13.65 31.38
N LYS A 62 2.31 13.52 30.31
CA LYS A 62 0.88 13.20 30.44
C LYS A 62 0.59 11.72 30.70
N GLU A 63 1.55 10.82 30.44
CA GLU A 63 1.40 9.37 30.62
C GLU A 63 1.62 8.90 32.07
N THR A 64 2.18 9.75 32.94
CA THR A 64 2.48 9.40 34.35
C THR A 64 1.45 9.94 35.37
N ARG A 65 0.42 10.66 34.92
CA ARG A 65 -0.71 11.09 35.77
C ARG A 65 -2.03 11.05 35.01
N GLY A 66 -2.60 9.86 34.89
CA GLY A 66 -3.92 9.66 34.30
C GLY A 66 -4.29 8.19 34.30
N THR A 67 -4.90 7.74 35.39
CA THR A 67 -5.57 6.44 35.47
C THR A 67 -6.66 6.33 34.42
N GLY A 68 -6.61 5.27 33.60
CA GLY A 68 -7.76 4.67 32.92
C GLY A 68 -8.49 5.49 31.84
N ARG A 69 -7.99 5.46 30.60
CA ARG A 69 -8.80 5.29 29.37
C ARG A 69 -7.89 5.07 28.17
N SER A 70 -7.96 3.88 27.57
CA SER A 70 -7.36 3.58 26.27
C SER A 70 -8.02 4.49 25.22
N GLY A 71 -7.31 5.56 24.81
CA GLY A 71 -7.75 6.44 23.74
C GLY A 71 -7.43 5.80 22.39
N MET A 72 -8.42 5.64 21.53
CA MET A 72 -8.24 5.20 20.14
C MET A 72 -7.48 6.30 19.38
N HIS A 73 -6.26 6.01 18.90
CA HIS A 73 -5.43 6.97 18.19
C HIS A 73 -5.71 6.88 16.67
N ASP A 74 -6.52 7.80 16.17
CA ASP A 74 -6.95 7.94 14.76
C ASP A 74 -6.03 8.90 13.95
N PHE A 75 -6.14 8.92 12.61
CA PHE A 75 -5.55 9.90 11.67
C PHE A 75 -5.75 11.35 12.12
N ALA A 76 -6.79 11.61 12.90
CA ALA A 76 -7.00 12.88 13.60
C ALA A 76 -5.74 13.36 14.34
N ASN A 77 -4.87 12.48 14.83
CA ASN A 77 -3.70 12.75 15.70
C ASN A 77 -2.35 12.95 14.99
N LEU A 78 -2.34 13.14 13.68
CA LEU A 78 -1.10 13.42 12.94
C LEU A 78 -0.54 14.83 13.28
N PRO A 79 0.74 14.95 13.69
CA PRO A 79 1.41 16.24 13.86
C PRO A 79 1.45 17.00 12.53
N SER A 80 1.42 18.33 12.60
CA SER A 80 1.48 19.26 11.46
C SER A 80 0.17 19.48 10.68
N LEU A 81 -0.88 18.69 10.88
CA LEU A 81 -2.23 19.03 10.39
C LEU A 81 -2.83 20.16 11.25
N ARG A 82 -3.13 21.33 10.67
CA ARG A 82 -3.71 22.47 11.43
C ARG A 82 -5.12 22.11 11.90
N ARG A 83 -5.40 22.31 13.19
CA ARG A 83 -6.70 22.06 13.80
C ARG A 83 -7.38 23.37 14.26
N LYS A 84 -8.62 23.59 13.81
CA LYS A 84 -9.69 24.28 14.57
C LYS A 84 -10.92 23.39 14.41
N PHE A 85 -11.37 22.67 15.45
CA PHE A 85 -12.50 21.74 15.30
C PHE A 85 -13.39 21.67 16.55
N GLU A 86 -14.68 21.51 16.29
CA GLU A 86 -15.74 21.05 17.19
C GLU A 86 -16.34 19.77 16.59
N LYS A 87 -16.62 18.76 17.41
CA LYS A 87 -17.04 17.41 16.98
C LYS A 87 -18.57 17.34 16.92
N THR A 88 -19.16 16.89 15.81
CA THR A 88 -20.61 16.66 15.68
C THR A 88 -20.90 15.24 15.19
N GLU A 89 -22.08 14.72 15.52
CA GLU A 89 -22.46 13.29 15.46
C GLU A 89 -22.77 12.74 14.05
N LEU A 90 -22.80 13.58 13.02
CA LEU A 90 -23.05 13.19 11.63
C LEU A 90 -22.09 13.95 10.70
N ASN A 91 -21.24 13.22 9.97
CA ASN A 91 -20.35 13.72 8.91
C ASN A 91 -19.47 14.91 9.34
N GLN A 92 -18.23 14.60 9.69
CA GLN A 92 -17.28 15.58 10.22
C GLN A 92 -17.05 16.73 9.22
N ARG A 93 -17.26 17.96 9.71
CA ARG A 93 -17.39 19.21 8.94
C ARG A 93 -16.17 20.12 9.18
N PHE A 94 -15.50 20.55 8.10
CA PHE A 94 -14.62 21.73 8.14
C PHE A 94 -15.43 22.99 7.80
N LEU A 95 -15.24 24.06 8.56
CA LEU A 95 -15.63 25.41 8.15
C LEU A 95 -14.61 25.91 7.13
N ALA A 96 -15.04 26.19 5.89
CA ALA A 96 -14.28 27.10 5.03
C ALA A 96 -14.33 28.53 5.62
N ASP A 97 -13.43 29.42 5.18
CA ASP A 97 -13.36 30.83 5.63
C ASP A 97 -14.68 31.62 5.41
N ASN A 98 -15.61 31.06 4.64
CA ASN A 98 -16.95 31.57 4.37
C ASN A 98 -18.08 30.85 5.15
N GLY A 99 -17.76 29.98 6.11
CA GLY A 99 -18.73 29.27 6.93
C GLY A 99 -19.49 28.13 6.23
N VAL A 100 -19.08 27.72 5.03
CA VAL A 100 -19.71 26.64 4.25
C VAL A 100 -18.90 25.36 4.35
N TYR A 101 -19.59 24.22 4.48
CA TYR A 101 -19.00 22.89 4.57
C TYR A 101 -18.64 22.37 3.16
N PRO A 102 -17.40 21.93 2.90
CA PRO A 102 -17.12 21.17 1.69
C PRO A 102 -17.64 19.75 1.88
N GLU A 103 -18.86 19.50 1.40
CA GLU A 103 -19.24 18.15 1.00
C GLU A 103 -18.22 17.70 -0.06
N CYS A 104 -17.75 16.45 -0.01
CA CYS A 104 -16.86 15.92 -1.06
C CYS A 104 -17.50 16.19 -2.42
N CYS A 105 -16.97 17.13 -3.20
CA CYS A 105 -17.57 17.49 -4.47
C CYS A 105 -17.38 16.31 -5.43
N LYS A 106 -18.45 15.56 -5.68
CA LYS A 106 -18.50 14.59 -6.77
C LYS A 106 -18.38 15.38 -8.06
N SER A 107 -17.23 15.27 -8.72
CA SER A 107 -16.98 15.87 -10.02
C SER A 107 -17.24 14.84 -11.11
N ASP A 108 -17.70 15.28 -12.27
CA ASP A 108 -17.58 14.50 -13.50
C ASP A 108 -16.13 14.51 -14.01
N ASP A 109 -15.84 13.66 -14.99
CA ASP A 109 -14.49 13.51 -15.55
C ASP A 109 -13.90 14.85 -16.02
N ALA A 110 -14.71 15.68 -16.69
CA ALA A 110 -14.26 16.96 -17.24
C ALA A 110 -13.95 17.99 -16.14
N ALA A 111 -14.82 18.12 -15.15
CA ALA A 111 -14.65 19.01 -14.01
C ALA A 111 -13.42 18.62 -13.16
N ALA A 112 -13.21 17.32 -12.95
CA ALA A 112 -12.05 16.80 -12.23
C ALA A 112 -10.73 17.14 -12.95
N VAL A 113 -10.68 16.94 -14.27
CA VAL A 113 -9.51 17.30 -15.08
C VAL A 113 -9.25 18.81 -15.03
N VAL A 114 -10.29 19.63 -15.18
CA VAL A 114 -10.17 21.10 -15.10
C VAL A 114 -9.63 21.55 -13.74
N ALA A 115 -10.10 20.96 -12.64
CA ALA A 115 -9.61 21.25 -11.28
C ALA A 115 -8.12 20.94 -11.14
N VAL A 116 -7.69 19.76 -11.61
CA VAL A 116 -6.28 19.35 -11.60
C VAL A 116 -5.41 20.30 -12.43
N MET A 117 -5.87 20.71 -13.62
CA MET A 117 -5.13 21.63 -14.48
C MET A 117 -4.98 23.02 -13.84
N ARG A 118 -5.95 23.46 -13.02
CA ARG A 118 -5.85 24.66 -12.17
C ARG A 118 -4.88 24.50 -11.00
N GLY A 119 -4.29 23.33 -10.82
CA GLY A 119 -3.34 23.02 -9.75
C GLY A 119 -3.98 22.59 -8.44
N GLN A 120 -5.24 22.15 -8.47
CA GLN A 120 -5.91 21.54 -7.31
C GLN A 120 -5.63 20.04 -7.24
N GLY A 121 -5.82 19.45 -6.07
CA GLY A 121 -5.76 18.01 -5.84
C GLY A 121 -6.98 17.27 -6.41
N LEU A 122 -6.90 15.93 -6.41
CA LEU A 122 -7.96 15.03 -6.85
C LEU A 122 -7.89 13.67 -6.14
N LEU A 123 -9.03 13.20 -5.65
CA LEU A 123 -9.22 11.83 -5.17
C LEU A 123 -9.94 11.03 -6.26
N LEU A 124 -9.20 10.14 -6.95
CA LEU A 124 -9.70 9.26 -8.01
C LEU A 124 -9.95 7.85 -7.46
N LEU A 125 -11.23 7.45 -7.37
CA LEU A 125 -11.65 6.17 -6.82
C LEU A 125 -12.38 5.32 -7.86
N GLY A 126 -12.51 4.03 -7.54
CA GLY A 126 -13.31 3.10 -8.32
C GLY A 126 -12.80 1.66 -8.22
N ALA A 127 -13.65 0.71 -8.58
CA ALA A 127 -13.33 -0.72 -8.51
C ALA A 127 -12.28 -1.13 -9.57
N PRO A 128 -11.70 -2.34 -9.52
CA PRO A 128 -10.85 -2.86 -10.58
C PRO A 128 -11.64 -2.95 -11.89
N GLY A 129 -11.02 -2.52 -13.00
CA GLY A 129 -11.66 -2.59 -14.32
C GLY A 129 -12.42 -1.35 -14.78
N VAL A 130 -12.60 -0.32 -13.94
CA VAL A 130 -13.33 0.91 -14.33
C VAL A 130 -12.49 1.95 -15.09
N GLY A 131 -11.22 1.63 -15.40
CA GLY A 131 -10.35 2.53 -16.19
C GLY A 131 -9.54 3.57 -15.39
N LYS A 132 -9.49 3.52 -14.05
CA LYS A 132 -8.73 4.48 -13.21
C LYS A 132 -7.31 4.77 -13.71
N THR A 133 -6.52 3.73 -13.94
CA THR A 133 -5.12 3.87 -14.37
C THR A 133 -5.01 4.49 -15.77
N HIS A 134 -6.01 4.30 -16.63
CA HIS A 134 -6.05 4.95 -17.95
C HIS A 134 -6.27 6.45 -17.79
N LEU A 135 -7.35 6.84 -17.12
CA LEU A 135 -7.65 8.25 -16.87
C LEU A 135 -6.52 8.96 -16.12
N LEU A 136 -5.91 8.31 -15.14
CA LEU A 136 -4.78 8.86 -14.39
C LEU A 136 -3.58 9.14 -15.30
N ARG A 137 -3.29 8.25 -16.27
CA ARG A 137 -2.22 8.46 -17.25
C ARG A 137 -2.53 9.64 -18.16
N ASP A 138 -3.77 9.78 -18.64
CA ASP A 138 -4.18 10.90 -19.49
C ASP A 138 -4.03 12.24 -18.76
N ILE A 139 -4.41 12.28 -17.48
CA ILE A 139 -4.19 13.45 -16.60
C ILE A 139 -2.70 13.76 -16.44
N ILE A 140 -1.87 12.75 -16.18
CA ILE A 140 -0.42 12.93 -16.02
C ILE A 140 0.22 13.47 -17.31
N VAL A 141 -0.19 12.96 -18.48
CA VAL A 141 0.28 13.43 -19.78
C VAL A 141 -0.09 14.90 -19.97
N SER A 142 -1.36 15.24 -19.75
CA SER A 142 -1.87 16.61 -19.87
C SER A 142 -1.12 17.60 -18.96
N LEU A 143 -0.83 17.19 -17.72
CA LEU A 143 -0.04 18.00 -16.78
C LEU A 143 1.41 18.19 -17.25
N LYS A 144 2.05 17.14 -17.75
CA LYS A 144 3.41 17.21 -18.29
C LYS A 144 3.49 18.11 -19.53
N GLU A 145 2.52 18.01 -20.43
CA GLU A 145 2.39 18.88 -21.62
C GLU A 145 2.19 20.35 -21.25
N ALA A 146 1.47 20.62 -20.16
CA ALA A 146 1.35 21.96 -19.58
C ALA A 146 2.60 22.42 -18.79
N GLY A 147 3.73 21.73 -18.92
CA GLY A 147 5.01 22.08 -18.29
C GLY A 147 5.07 21.79 -16.78
N ARG A 148 4.11 21.05 -16.22
CA ARG A 148 4.11 20.72 -14.78
C ARG A 148 5.00 19.51 -14.53
N ARG A 149 5.98 19.68 -13.63
CA ARG A 149 6.69 18.56 -12.99
C ARG A 149 5.73 17.70 -12.17
N VAL A 150 5.50 16.46 -12.60
CA VAL A 150 4.67 15.47 -11.91
C VAL A 150 5.57 14.35 -11.41
N ASP A 151 5.54 14.10 -10.10
CA ASP A 151 6.15 12.92 -9.50
C ASP A 151 5.07 11.87 -9.25
N TYR A 152 5.40 10.59 -9.43
CA TYR A 152 4.43 9.50 -9.33
C TYR A 152 4.97 8.38 -8.45
N ILE A 153 4.22 8.03 -7.41
CA ILE A 153 4.59 7.02 -6.42
C ILE A 153 3.50 5.98 -6.21
N ALA A 154 3.93 4.79 -5.79
CA ALA A 154 3.05 3.74 -5.27
C ALA A 154 3.75 3.00 -4.11
N LYS A 155 3.00 2.28 -3.26
CA LYS A 155 3.62 1.56 -2.12
C LYS A 155 4.49 0.38 -2.56
N THR A 156 4.01 -0.44 -3.49
CA THR A 156 4.60 -1.74 -3.82
C THR A 156 5.40 -1.72 -5.11
N HIS A 157 6.41 -2.59 -5.20
CA HIS A 157 7.21 -2.76 -6.42
C HIS A 157 6.40 -3.24 -7.62
N MET A 158 5.34 -4.02 -7.39
CA MET A 158 4.44 -4.42 -8.47
C MET A 158 3.69 -3.21 -9.03
N ALA A 159 3.12 -2.38 -8.16
CA ALA A 159 2.43 -1.18 -8.60
C ALA A 159 3.37 -0.27 -9.41
N THR A 160 4.59 -0.01 -8.92
CA THR A 160 5.55 0.79 -9.69
C THR A 160 5.89 0.18 -11.05
N LYS A 161 6.09 -1.15 -11.12
CA LYS A 161 6.40 -1.86 -12.39
C LYS A 161 5.24 -1.79 -13.39
N ASN A 162 3.99 -1.90 -12.92
CA ASN A 162 2.80 -1.83 -13.76
C ASN A 162 2.58 -0.44 -14.38
N LEU A 163 3.15 0.59 -13.77
CA LEU A 163 2.93 1.98 -14.14
C LEU A 163 4.02 2.55 -15.04
N GLY A 164 5.26 2.07 -14.91
CA GLY A 164 6.36 2.39 -15.81
C GLY A 164 7.65 2.80 -15.08
N SER A 165 8.68 3.12 -15.87
CA SER A 165 10.04 3.42 -15.37
C SER A 165 10.14 4.69 -14.52
N ASP A 166 9.22 5.64 -14.72
CA ASP A 166 9.25 6.95 -14.03
C ASP A 166 8.64 6.88 -12.62
N VAL A 167 8.11 5.73 -12.21
CA VAL A 167 7.43 5.56 -10.93
C VAL A 167 8.38 4.93 -9.91
N THR A 168 8.47 5.55 -8.73
CA THR A 168 9.27 5.04 -7.61
C THR A 168 8.38 4.62 -6.46
N THR A 169 8.90 3.77 -5.57
CA THR A 169 8.16 3.44 -4.35
C THR A 169 8.02 4.68 -3.45
N ALA A 170 6.89 4.79 -2.75
CA ALA A 170 6.59 5.88 -1.83
C ALA A 170 7.68 6.04 -0.77
N ASP A 171 8.15 4.93 -0.17
CA ASP A 171 9.25 4.92 0.81
C ASP A 171 10.54 5.52 0.25
N SER A 172 10.91 5.15 -0.98
CA SER A 172 12.12 5.65 -1.65
C SER A 172 12.01 7.15 -1.95
N TRP A 173 10.85 7.57 -2.44
CA TRP A 173 10.58 8.98 -2.76
C TRP A 173 10.58 9.86 -1.51
N VAL A 174 9.86 9.46 -0.45
CA VAL A 174 9.82 10.18 0.83
C VAL A 174 11.22 10.35 1.40
N ARG A 175 12.05 9.30 1.39
CA ARG A 175 13.42 9.37 1.88
C ARG A 175 14.25 10.41 1.11
N ARG A 176 14.09 10.48 -0.21
CA ARG A 176 14.87 11.37 -1.09
C ARG A 176 14.35 12.81 -1.11
N HIS A 177 13.03 13.02 -1.11
CA HIS A 177 12.43 14.32 -1.39
C HIS A 177 11.86 15.01 -0.15
N VAL A 178 11.37 14.23 0.82
CA VAL A 178 10.85 14.78 2.07
C VAL A 178 11.96 14.83 3.11
N ARG A 179 12.50 13.68 3.50
CA ARG A 179 13.43 13.57 4.63
C ARG A 179 14.79 14.22 4.35
N ALA A 180 15.24 14.21 3.10
CA ALA A 180 16.45 14.92 2.68
C ALA A 180 16.18 16.37 2.19
N GLY A 181 14.92 16.83 2.19
CA GLY A 181 14.59 18.26 2.04
C GLY A 181 14.45 18.82 0.61
N GLY A 182 14.35 17.98 -0.44
CA GLY A 182 14.36 18.39 -1.85
C GLY A 182 13.12 18.00 -2.69
N CYS A 183 11.92 18.48 -2.31
CA CYS A 183 10.69 18.22 -3.08
C CYS A 183 10.41 19.33 -4.11
N HIS A 184 10.56 19.03 -5.40
CA HIS A 184 10.46 20.00 -6.50
C HIS A 184 9.29 19.78 -7.47
N CYS A 185 8.51 18.70 -7.28
CA CYS A 185 7.32 18.47 -8.07
C CYS A 185 6.30 19.61 -7.88
N HIS A 186 5.40 19.77 -8.84
CA HIS A 186 4.21 20.61 -8.70
C HIS A 186 3.00 19.76 -8.29
N VAL A 187 2.96 18.52 -8.79
CA VAL A 187 1.91 17.53 -8.52
C VAL A 187 2.57 16.23 -8.06
N LEU A 188 2.08 15.64 -6.97
CA LEU A 188 2.45 14.31 -6.52
C LEU A 188 1.27 13.36 -6.73
N VAL A 189 1.47 12.35 -7.55
CA VAL A 189 0.50 11.27 -7.79
C VAL A 189 0.79 10.11 -6.86
N VAL A 190 -0.23 9.64 -6.14
CA VAL A 190 -0.16 8.50 -5.22
C VAL A 190 -1.13 7.42 -5.70
N GLU A 191 -0.62 6.30 -6.20
CA GLU A 191 -1.44 5.16 -6.60
C GLU A 191 -1.47 4.04 -5.56
N GLU A 192 -2.55 3.27 -5.60
CA GLU A 192 -2.93 2.24 -4.64
C GLU A 192 -3.00 2.87 -3.24
N LEU A 193 -3.75 3.98 -3.12
CA LEU A 193 -3.79 4.80 -1.90
C LEU A 193 -4.08 3.99 -0.64
N SER A 194 -4.87 2.91 -0.74
CA SER A 194 -5.25 2.07 0.40
C SER A 194 -4.07 1.30 0.99
N GLN A 195 -2.95 1.17 0.25
CA GLN A 195 -1.73 0.51 0.69
C GLN A 195 -0.73 1.48 1.36
N ILE A 196 -0.96 2.79 1.26
CA ILE A 196 -0.09 3.78 1.90
C ILE A 196 -0.43 3.82 3.37
N ASP A 197 0.51 3.41 4.20
CA ASP A 197 0.34 3.38 5.66
C ASP A 197 0.35 4.79 6.26
N VAL A 198 -0.30 4.92 7.43
CA VAL A 198 -0.38 6.16 8.21
C VAL A 198 0.98 6.86 8.44
N GLN A 199 2.09 6.12 8.57
CA GLN A 199 3.41 6.72 8.79
C GLN A 199 3.94 7.37 7.51
N LEU A 200 3.71 6.77 6.34
CA LEU A 200 3.99 7.42 5.07
C LEU A 200 3.09 8.63 4.83
N TRP A 201 1.80 8.56 5.16
CA TRP A 201 0.92 9.73 5.08
C TRP A 201 1.44 10.90 5.93
N ALA A 202 1.92 10.61 7.15
CA ALA A 202 2.55 11.61 8.00
C ALA A 202 3.79 12.26 7.36
N ASP A 203 4.61 11.48 6.66
CA ASP A 203 5.76 12.00 5.92
C ASP A 203 5.36 12.78 4.65
N LEU A 204 4.22 12.44 4.02
CA LEU A 204 3.72 13.12 2.84
C LEU A 204 3.00 14.43 3.16
N ALA A 205 2.38 14.58 4.34
CA ALA A 205 1.65 15.77 4.73
C ALA A 205 2.46 17.10 4.59
N PRO A 206 3.76 17.16 4.97
CA PRO A 206 4.61 18.33 4.69
C PRO A 206 4.68 18.76 3.23
N VAL A 207 4.53 17.84 2.27
CA VAL A 207 4.53 18.15 0.84
C VAL A 207 3.28 18.95 0.48
N ARG A 208 2.12 18.58 1.03
CA ARG A 208 0.87 19.32 0.86
C ARG A 208 0.95 20.73 1.47
N PHE A 209 1.61 20.88 2.63
CA PHE A 209 1.86 22.18 3.25
C PHE A 209 2.77 23.11 2.43
N LYS A 210 3.60 22.55 1.54
CA LYS A 210 4.41 23.32 0.58
C LYS A 210 3.61 23.74 -0.68
N GLY A 211 2.28 23.60 -0.65
CA GLY A 211 1.39 23.99 -1.74
C GLY A 211 1.48 23.08 -2.97
N LYS A 212 1.87 21.82 -2.78
CA LYS A 212 1.89 20.82 -3.87
C LYS A 212 0.52 20.17 -4.00
N ALA A 213 0.04 19.99 -5.23
CA ALA A 213 -1.21 19.29 -5.49
C ALA A 213 -1.00 17.78 -5.35
N PHE A 214 -1.99 17.08 -4.80
CA PHE A 214 -1.99 15.62 -4.71
C PHE A 214 -3.06 15.03 -5.61
N ILE A 215 -2.70 14.01 -6.37
CA ILE A 215 -3.67 13.15 -7.05
C ILE A 215 -3.58 11.76 -6.41
N CYS A 216 -4.58 11.39 -5.62
CA CYS A 216 -4.62 10.12 -4.93
C CYS A 216 -5.55 9.17 -5.69
N CYS A 217 -5.05 8.01 -6.10
CA CYS A 217 -5.79 7.03 -6.89
C CYS A 217 -5.83 5.66 -6.22
N GLY A 218 -6.98 5.00 -6.26
CA GLY A 218 -7.08 3.57 -5.94
C GLY A 218 -8.49 3.11 -5.61
N ASP A 219 -8.59 2.07 -4.79
CA ASP A 219 -9.84 1.38 -4.51
C ASP A 219 -9.98 1.12 -3.01
N LEU A 220 -11.01 1.73 -2.41
CA LEU A 220 -11.30 1.60 -0.98
C LEU A 220 -11.89 0.24 -0.61
N GLY A 221 -12.29 -0.56 -1.62
CA GLY A 221 -12.70 -1.97 -1.48
C GLY A 221 -11.53 -2.93 -1.30
N GLN A 222 -10.28 -2.50 -1.54
CA GLN A 222 -9.09 -3.31 -1.25
C GLN A 222 -8.67 -3.21 0.23
N PHE A 223 -7.75 -4.06 0.69
CA PHE A 223 -7.25 -3.99 2.07
C PHE A 223 -6.57 -2.65 2.37
N GLN A 224 -6.68 -2.21 3.62
CA GLN A 224 -5.84 -1.16 4.18
C GLN A 224 -4.37 -1.61 4.23
N ALA A 225 -3.48 -0.69 4.58
CA ALA A 225 -2.07 -0.98 4.71
C ALA A 225 -1.79 -2.12 5.70
N VAL A 226 -0.86 -3.01 5.35
CA VAL A 226 -0.52 -4.15 6.21
C VAL A 226 0.16 -3.67 7.49
N SER A 227 -0.28 -4.20 8.63
CA SER A 227 0.25 -3.87 9.96
C SER A 227 0.15 -2.38 10.30
N GLU A 228 -0.96 -1.76 9.90
CA GLU A 228 -1.19 -0.33 10.12
C GLU A 228 -1.31 0.00 11.61
N SER A 229 -0.37 0.83 12.08
CA SER A 229 -0.38 1.32 13.45
C SER A 229 0.25 2.71 13.52
N TRP A 230 -0.29 3.56 14.40
CA TRP A 230 0.22 4.88 14.71
C TRP A 230 0.47 4.98 16.21
N ALA A 231 1.66 5.42 16.61
CA ALA A 231 2.03 5.54 18.02
C ALA A 231 1.70 4.27 18.86
N LYS A 232 1.99 3.08 18.30
CA LYS A 232 1.69 1.74 18.86
C LYS A 232 0.21 1.38 18.98
N SER A 233 -0.68 2.19 18.44
CA SER A 233 -2.12 1.89 18.38
C SER A 233 -2.48 1.42 16.98
N THR A 234 -3.30 0.38 16.92
CA THR A 234 -3.85 -0.11 15.65
C THR A 234 -4.76 0.95 15.04
N VAL A 235 -4.63 1.17 13.74
CA VAL A 235 -5.53 2.05 13.00
C VAL A 235 -6.75 1.23 12.57
N PRO A 236 -7.99 1.66 12.90
CA PRO A 236 -9.20 0.95 12.49
C PRO A 236 -9.31 0.83 10.97
N GLU A 237 -9.96 -0.25 10.52
CA GLU A 237 -10.38 -0.37 9.12
C GLU A 237 -11.37 0.75 8.77
N GLY A 238 -11.24 1.35 7.59
CA GLY A 238 -12.06 2.52 7.22
C GLY A 238 -11.46 3.87 7.61
N ALA A 239 -10.48 3.91 8.52
CA ALA A 239 -10.00 5.18 9.07
C ALA A 239 -9.41 6.14 8.03
N LEU A 240 -8.80 5.64 6.95
CA LEU A 240 -8.33 6.49 5.85
C LEU A 240 -9.49 7.13 5.07
N GLN A 241 -10.53 6.34 4.79
CA GLN A 241 -11.73 6.74 4.06
C GLN A 241 -12.50 7.84 4.78
N ASP A 242 -12.57 7.73 6.11
CA ASP A 242 -13.28 8.68 6.96
C ASP A 242 -12.38 9.84 7.40
N SER A 243 -11.11 9.85 6.98
CA SER A 243 -10.15 10.86 7.43
C SER A 243 -10.33 12.19 6.71
N HIS A 244 -10.36 13.24 7.52
CA HIS A 244 -10.18 14.62 7.06
C HIS A 244 -8.90 14.86 6.26
N MET A 245 -7.84 14.11 6.59
CA MET A 245 -6.56 14.20 5.90
C MET A 245 -6.71 13.87 4.41
N GLN A 246 -7.48 12.84 4.07
CA GLN A 246 -7.73 12.49 2.66
C GLN A 246 -8.43 13.63 1.91
N LEU A 247 -9.42 14.27 2.54
CA LEU A 247 -10.14 15.42 1.99
C LEU A 247 -9.20 16.60 1.72
N GLU A 248 -8.38 16.96 2.71
CA GLU A 248 -7.44 18.10 2.64
C GLU A 248 -6.32 17.84 1.61
N MET A 249 -5.81 16.62 1.55
CA MET A 249 -4.80 16.24 0.57
C MET A 249 -5.32 16.45 -0.87
N CYS A 250 -6.59 16.11 -1.11
CA CYS A 250 -7.17 16.11 -2.46
C CYS A 250 -8.03 17.37 -2.76
N ASP A 251 -7.91 18.43 -1.96
CA ASP A 251 -8.69 19.67 -2.10
C ASP A 251 -10.20 19.46 -2.16
N ALA A 252 -10.70 18.42 -1.48
CA ALA A 252 -12.09 17.98 -1.51
C ALA A 252 -12.66 17.65 -2.92
N ASN A 253 -11.80 17.55 -3.94
CA ASN A 253 -12.17 17.11 -5.28
C ASN A 253 -12.19 15.58 -5.31
N ARG A 254 -13.35 14.99 -5.63
CA ARG A 254 -13.50 13.54 -5.70
C ARG A 254 -14.17 13.10 -7.00
N LEU A 255 -13.52 12.19 -7.70
CA LEU A 255 -14.06 11.49 -8.86
C LEU A 255 -14.13 9.99 -8.55
N THR A 256 -15.29 9.37 -8.69
CA THR A 256 -15.47 7.92 -8.51
C THR A 256 -15.97 7.31 -9.80
N LEU A 257 -15.11 6.52 -10.44
CA LEU A 257 -15.46 5.80 -11.65
C LEU A 257 -16.26 4.55 -11.29
N THR A 258 -17.46 4.42 -11.87
CA THR A 258 -18.42 3.36 -11.57
C THR A 258 -18.68 2.43 -12.75
N GLU A 259 -18.47 2.91 -13.98
CA GLU A 259 -18.70 2.12 -15.18
C GLU A 259 -17.63 1.03 -15.31
N ASN A 260 -18.05 -0.24 -15.30
CA ASN A 260 -17.15 -1.37 -15.50
C ASN A 260 -16.76 -1.47 -16.98
N LYS A 261 -15.46 -1.40 -17.28
CA LYS A 261 -14.92 -1.55 -18.64
C LYS A 261 -14.37 -2.96 -18.92
N ARG A 262 -14.50 -3.91 -17.98
CA ARG A 262 -14.17 -5.33 -18.24
C ARG A 262 -15.25 -5.95 -19.11
N SER A 263 -14.84 -6.79 -20.05
CA SER A 263 -15.74 -7.53 -20.94
C SER A 263 -16.54 -8.64 -20.24
N ASP A 264 -16.08 -9.09 -19.07
CA ASP A 264 -16.70 -10.19 -18.32
C ASP A 264 -17.62 -9.64 -17.22
N GLU A 265 -18.92 -9.61 -17.50
CA GLU A 265 -19.95 -9.12 -16.58
C GLU A 265 -20.04 -9.93 -15.28
N LYS A 266 -19.70 -11.23 -15.30
CA LYS A 266 -19.77 -12.07 -14.09
C LYS A 266 -18.78 -11.60 -13.03
N LEU A 267 -17.65 -11.02 -13.44
CA LEU A 267 -16.71 -10.41 -12.50
C LEU A 267 -17.27 -9.16 -11.82
N ALA A 268 -18.33 -8.54 -12.32
CA ALA A 268 -19.00 -7.43 -11.63
C ALA A 268 -19.56 -7.86 -10.25
N PHE A 269 -19.73 -9.16 -10.00
CA PHE A 269 -20.13 -9.71 -8.70
C PHE A 269 -19.39 -9.08 -7.51
N TYR A 270 -18.05 -8.92 -7.59
CA TYR A 270 -17.30 -8.37 -6.46
C TYR A 270 -17.70 -6.93 -6.14
N THR A 271 -18.08 -6.12 -7.14
CA THR A 271 -18.54 -4.74 -6.89
C THR A 271 -19.88 -4.70 -6.16
N GLY A 272 -20.73 -5.71 -6.38
CA GLY A 272 -22.00 -5.91 -5.69
C GLY A 272 -21.87 -6.31 -4.22
N LEU A 273 -20.68 -6.69 -3.75
CA LEU A 273 -20.44 -7.02 -2.33
C LEU A 273 -20.51 -5.79 -1.42
N ARG A 274 -20.31 -4.58 -1.98
CA ARG A 274 -20.44 -3.30 -1.26
C ARG A 274 -19.63 -3.22 0.04
N CYS A 275 -18.42 -3.80 0.04
CA CYS A 275 -17.58 -4.02 1.23
C CYS A 275 -17.16 -2.79 2.04
N VAL A 276 -17.48 -1.58 1.58
CA VAL A 276 -17.04 -0.29 2.16
C VAL A 276 -18.22 0.61 2.51
N THR A 277 -19.44 0.10 2.37
CA THR A 277 -20.67 0.86 2.66
C THR A 277 -21.45 0.16 3.74
N GLU A 278 -22.37 0.88 4.39
CA GLU A 278 -23.32 0.30 5.34
C GLU A 278 -24.21 -0.78 4.70
N GLU A 279 -24.37 -0.73 3.38
CA GLU A 279 -25.09 -1.71 2.56
C GLU A 279 -24.25 -2.96 2.22
N ALA A 280 -23.19 -3.23 2.98
CA ALA A 280 -22.38 -4.43 2.80
C ALA A 280 -23.24 -5.70 2.94
N ARG A 281 -23.08 -6.64 2.01
CA ARG A 281 -23.82 -7.90 2.01
C ARG A 281 -23.45 -8.80 3.17
N ASP A 282 -24.32 -9.73 3.54
CA ASP A 282 -23.92 -10.81 4.44
C ASP A 282 -22.84 -11.70 3.78
N LEU A 283 -21.86 -12.14 4.57
CA LEU A 283 -20.74 -12.94 4.08
C LEU A 283 -21.18 -14.35 3.64
N GLN A 284 -22.09 -15.00 4.37
CA GLN A 284 -22.51 -16.37 4.05
C GLN A 284 -23.38 -16.40 2.80
N GLU A 285 -24.27 -15.42 2.65
CA GLU A 285 -25.04 -15.25 1.41
C GLU A 285 -24.12 -15.01 0.22
N ALA A 286 -23.15 -14.09 0.35
CA ALA A 286 -22.19 -13.79 -0.68
C ALA A 286 -21.32 -15.01 -1.05
N LEU A 287 -20.88 -15.80 -0.07
CA LEU A 287 -20.10 -17.02 -0.32
C LEU A 287 -20.93 -18.09 -1.03
N THR A 288 -22.21 -18.23 -0.65
CA THR A 288 -23.12 -19.20 -1.28
C THR A 288 -23.32 -18.87 -2.76
N GLU A 289 -23.61 -17.60 -3.07
CA GLU A 289 -23.75 -17.14 -4.45
C GLU A 289 -22.41 -17.25 -5.21
N ALA A 290 -21.30 -16.88 -4.59
CA ALA A 290 -19.98 -16.96 -5.22
C ALA A 290 -19.60 -18.41 -5.60
N ARG A 291 -19.91 -19.40 -4.74
CA ARG A 291 -19.70 -20.82 -5.06
C ARG A 291 -20.56 -21.31 -6.22
N GLN A 292 -21.77 -20.77 -6.38
CA GLN A 292 -22.64 -21.08 -7.52
C GLN A 292 -22.15 -20.43 -8.82
N LEU A 293 -21.69 -19.17 -8.74
CA LEU A 293 -21.20 -18.41 -9.89
C LEU A 293 -19.81 -18.87 -10.36
N PHE A 294 -18.96 -19.32 -9.43
CA PHE A 294 -17.57 -19.69 -9.66
C PHE A 294 -17.27 -21.10 -9.10
N PRO A 295 -17.91 -22.15 -9.62
CA PRO A 295 -17.78 -23.49 -9.07
C PRO A 295 -16.37 -24.05 -9.27
N LYS A 296 -15.95 -24.91 -8.35
CA LYS A 296 -14.70 -25.68 -8.47
C LYS A 296 -14.78 -26.62 -9.68
N THR A 297 -13.74 -26.61 -10.52
CA THR A 297 -13.57 -27.57 -11.62
C THR A 297 -12.58 -28.67 -11.25
N GLU A 298 -12.51 -29.72 -12.08
CA GLU A 298 -11.49 -30.77 -11.96
C GLU A 298 -10.09 -30.30 -12.36
N LEU A 299 -9.97 -29.10 -12.96
CA LEU A 299 -8.70 -28.56 -13.39
C LEU A 299 -7.83 -28.19 -12.18
N GLN A 300 -6.52 -28.32 -12.36
CA GLN A 300 -5.55 -27.84 -11.40
C GLN A 300 -5.57 -26.30 -11.37
N ALA A 301 -5.61 -25.72 -10.17
CA ALA A 301 -5.47 -24.29 -10.01
C ALA A 301 -4.01 -23.88 -10.22
N ASP A 302 -3.78 -22.86 -11.05
CA ASP A 302 -2.46 -22.22 -11.17
C ASP A 302 -2.10 -21.52 -9.86
N HIS A 303 -3.12 -20.98 -9.19
CA HIS A 303 -2.94 -20.39 -7.90
C HIS A 303 -4.10 -20.61 -6.94
N THR A 304 -3.77 -21.03 -5.73
CA THR A 304 -4.67 -21.09 -4.58
C THR A 304 -4.46 -19.87 -3.68
N ARG A 305 -5.56 -19.23 -3.30
CA ARG A 305 -5.57 -18.14 -2.33
C ARG A 305 -5.88 -18.70 -0.97
N THR A 306 -5.03 -18.36 -0.01
CA THR A 306 -5.18 -18.83 1.37
C THR A 306 -5.11 -17.67 2.34
N MET A 307 -5.62 -17.88 3.54
CA MET A 307 -5.37 -16.94 4.62
C MET A 307 -3.90 -16.90 5.03
N SER A 308 -3.47 -15.76 5.56
CA SER A 308 -2.10 -15.61 6.02
C SER A 308 -1.87 -16.47 7.26
N HIS A 309 -0.68 -17.07 7.37
CA HIS A 309 -0.29 -17.87 8.52
C HIS A 309 1.15 -17.52 8.91
N LYS A 310 1.41 -17.30 10.21
CA LYS A 310 2.70 -16.83 10.73
C LYS A 310 3.89 -17.69 10.28
N ARG A 311 3.67 -19.00 10.05
CA ARG A 311 4.69 -19.95 9.56
C ARG A 311 5.04 -19.78 8.06
N ARG A 312 4.17 -19.16 7.24
CA ARG A 312 4.38 -19.04 5.78
C ARG A 312 5.34 -17.91 5.37
N ASN A 313 5.62 -16.95 6.24
CA ASN A 313 6.58 -15.87 5.94
C ASN A 313 8.06 -16.28 6.08
N GLN A 314 8.34 -17.49 6.56
CA GLN A 314 9.70 -18.01 6.65
C GLN A 314 10.21 -18.44 5.27
N PRO A 315 11.55 -18.49 5.07
CA PRO A 315 12.13 -19.18 3.92
C PRO A 315 11.59 -20.61 3.84
N GLN A 316 11.38 -21.10 2.62
CA GLN A 316 10.81 -22.43 2.37
C GLN A 316 11.75 -23.21 1.47
N SER A 317 11.89 -24.51 1.74
CA SER A 317 12.50 -25.41 0.78
C SER A 317 11.62 -25.46 -0.47
N MET A 318 12.24 -25.46 -1.64
CA MET A 318 11.52 -25.43 -2.92
C MET A 318 12.30 -26.20 -3.97
N TRP A 319 11.58 -26.86 -4.87
CA TRP A 319 12.16 -27.43 -6.08
C TRP A 319 12.13 -26.40 -7.19
N LEU A 320 13.26 -26.21 -7.84
CA LEU A 320 13.41 -25.32 -8.99
C LEU A 320 13.84 -26.08 -10.23
N TRP A 321 13.32 -25.67 -11.39
CA TRP A 321 13.72 -26.22 -12.69
C TRP A 321 13.67 -25.14 -13.79
N PRO A 322 14.45 -25.29 -14.87
CA PRO A 322 14.39 -24.41 -16.03
C PRO A 322 12.98 -24.33 -16.62
N GLY A 323 12.55 -23.11 -16.97
CA GLY A 323 11.21 -22.84 -17.51
C GLY A 323 10.12 -22.64 -16.46
N GLN A 324 10.43 -22.74 -15.16
CA GLN A 324 9.46 -22.48 -14.10
C GLN A 324 9.13 -20.98 -14.00
N GLN A 325 7.88 -20.60 -14.28
CA GLN A 325 7.43 -19.19 -14.31
C GLN A 325 6.69 -18.72 -13.05
N GLN A 326 6.42 -19.62 -12.10
CA GLN A 326 5.56 -19.36 -10.94
C GLN A 326 6.36 -19.10 -9.65
N LEU A 327 7.37 -18.24 -9.71
CA LEU A 327 8.07 -17.76 -8.51
C LEU A 327 7.73 -16.29 -8.24
N ILE A 328 7.60 -15.95 -6.97
CA ILE A 328 7.37 -14.58 -6.51
C ILE A 328 8.49 -14.12 -5.59
N GLY A 329 8.91 -12.87 -5.74
CA GLY A 329 9.89 -12.25 -4.84
C GLY A 329 9.32 -12.01 -3.44
N ALA A 330 10.13 -12.28 -2.43
CA ALA A 330 9.84 -12.11 -1.01
C ALA A 330 10.77 -11.10 -0.31
N GLY A 331 11.60 -10.38 -1.08
CA GLY A 331 12.58 -9.40 -0.60
C GLY A 331 14.02 -9.89 -0.79
N GLY A 332 14.99 -9.16 -0.24
CA GLY A 332 16.40 -9.48 -0.43
C GLY A 332 16.86 -9.10 -1.84
N LYS A 333 17.25 -10.10 -2.65
CA LYS A 333 17.68 -9.85 -4.04
C LYS A 333 16.53 -9.77 -5.04
N CYS A 334 15.40 -10.40 -4.72
CA CYS A 334 14.19 -10.33 -5.52
C CYS A 334 13.20 -9.38 -4.87
N LEU A 335 12.76 -8.36 -5.59
CA LEU A 335 11.78 -7.39 -5.12
C LEU A 335 10.45 -8.07 -4.78
N LYS A 336 9.85 -7.67 -3.67
CA LYS A 336 8.61 -8.26 -3.15
C LYS A 336 7.46 -8.12 -4.16
N GLY A 337 6.74 -9.21 -4.38
CA GLY A 337 5.54 -9.24 -5.21
C GLY A 337 5.78 -9.38 -6.71
N LEU A 338 7.01 -9.22 -7.20
CA LEU A 338 7.34 -9.43 -8.61
C LEU A 338 7.43 -10.92 -8.94
N PHE A 339 6.96 -11.31 -10.13
CA PHE A 339 7.14 -12.65 -10.66
C PHE A 339 8.50 -12.80 -11.32
N TYR A 340 9.09 -14.00 -11.19
CA TYR A 340 10.37 -14.36 -11.78
C TYR A 340 10.27 -15.72 -12.47
N SER A 341 10.89 -15.81 -13.64
CA SER A 341 11.06 -17.07 -14.38
C SER A 341 12.46 -17.64 -14.16
N VAL A 342 12.55 -18.94 -13.96
CA VAL A 342 13.83 -19.66 -13.91
C VAL A 342 14.27 -19.97 -15.33
N LEU A 343 15.42 -19.43 -15.75
CA LEU A 343 16.01 -19.72 -17.05
C LEU A 343 16.87 -20.98 -17.01
N GLU A 344 17.71 -21.07 -15.98
CA GLU A 344 18.67 -22.16 -15.82
C GLU A 344 18.88 -22.46 -14.33
N VAL A 345 19.17 -23.72 -14.03
CA VAL A 345 19.56 -24.15 -12.69
C VAL A 345 20.83 -24.97 -12.82
N THR A 346 21.88 -24.53 -12.11
CA THR A 346 23.16 -25.24 -12.00
C THR A 346 23.31 -25.83 -10.60
N GLU A 347 24.42 -26.51 -10.35
CA GLU A 347 24.74 -27.08 -9.04
C GLU A 347 24.82 -26.03 -7.92
N ASP A 348 25.18 -24.78 -8.23
CA ASP A 348 25.39 -23.73 -7.22
C ASP A 348 24.47 -22.51 -7.37
N THR A 349 23.89 -22.32 -8.55
CA THR A 349 23.18 -21.10 -8.91
C THR A 349 21.85 -21.35 -9.62
N VAL A 350 21.00 -20.32 -9.55
CA VAL A 350 19.73 -20.22 -10.26
C VAL A 350 19.78 -18.94 -11.07
N ALA A 351 19.67 -19.06 -12.39
CA ALA A 351 19.57 -17.92 -13.29
C ALA A 351 18.09 -17.56 -13.48
N LEU A 352 17.78 -16.29 -13.24
CA LEU A 352 16.50 -15.64 -13.53
C LEU A 352 16.68 -14.71 -14.73
N GLU A 353 15.59 -14.19 -15.29
CA GLU A 353 15.61 -13.27 -16.44
C GLU A 353 16.55 -12.06 -16.28
N ASP A 354 16.64 -11.51 -15.06
CA ASP A 354 17.34 -10.25 -14.77
C ASP A 354 18.56 -10.41 -13.84
N GLN A 355 18.80 -11.60 -13.29
CA GLN A 355 19.84 -11.83 -12.29
C GLN A 355 20.18 -13.30 -12.10
N THR A 356 21.39 -13.57 -11.59
CA THR A 356 21.78 -14.90 -11.13
C THR A 356 21.95 -14.91 -9.61
N LEU A 357 21.38 -15.92 -8.96
CA LEU A 357 21.39 -16.06 -7.51
C LEU A 357 22.10 -17.35 -7.10
N THR A 358 22.86 -17.30 -6.01
CA THR A 358 23.24 -18.54 -5.32
C THR A 358 22.00 -19.17 -4.68
N HIS A 359 22.01 -20.48 -4.47
CA HIS A 359 20.90 -21.20 -3.84
C HIS A 359 20.46 -20.58 -2.50
N GLN A 360 21.42 -20.17 -1.66
CA GLN A 360 21.13 -19.52 -0.38
C GLN A 360 20.38 -18.18 -0.56
N LYS A 361 20.74 -17.39 -1.58
CA LYS A 361 20.06 -16.13 -1.89
C LYS A 361 18.68 -16.38 -2.49
N ALA A 362 18.53 -17.40 -3.34
CA ALA A 362 17.26 -17.80 -3.93
C ALA A 362 16.25 -18.21 -2.86
N VAL A 363 16.60 -19.10 -1.91
CA VAL A 363 15.73 -19.53 -0.79
C VAL A 363 15.24 -18.35 0.06
N ARG A 364 16.11 -17.37 0.30
CA ARG A 364 15.76 -16.18 1.08
C ARG A 364 14.85 -15.22 0.31
N SER A 365 15.02 -15.14 -1.01
CA SER A 365 14.43 -14.10 -1.84
C SER A 365 13.20 -14.54 -2.65
N LEU A 366 12.99 -15.84 -2.87
CA LEU A 366 11.92 -16.38 -3.72
C LEU A 366 10.92 -17.20 -2.91
N ARG A 367 9.68 -17.29 -3.40
CA ARG A 367 8.63 -18.19 -2.90
C ARG A 367 7.88 -18.79 -4.09
N LEU A 368 7.33 -19.98 -3.90
CA LEU A 368 6.42 -20.58 -4.88
C LEU A 368 5.11 -19.77 -4.92
N ALA A 369 4.61 -19.47 -6.12
CA ALA A 369 3.40 -18.69 -6.33
C ALA A 369 2.11 -19.54 -6.43
N HIS A 370 2.21 -20.86 -6.28
CA HIS A 370 1.03 -21.75 -6.31
C HIS A 370 0.07 -21.48 -5.15
N ALA A 371 0.56 -21.02 -3.99
CA ALA A 371 -0.27 -20.67 -2.85
C ALA A 371 0.14 -19.30 -2.32
N LEU A 372 -0.72 -18.30 -2.56
CA LEU A 372 -0.48 -16.92 -2.19
C LEU A 372 -1.54 -16.43 -1.21
N THR A 373 -1.12 -15.60 -0.25
CA THR A 373 -2.07 -15.03 0.69
C THR A 373 -2.86 -13.88 0.05
N HIS A 374 -4.08 -13.62 0.54
CA HIS A 374 -4.89 -12.48 0.07
C HIS A 374 -4.15 -11.15 0.14
N ALA A 375 -3.41 -10.90 1.22
CA ALA A 375 -2.60 -9.68 1.36
C ALA A 375 -1.44 -9.63 0.35
N SER A 376 -0.78 -10.76 0.07
CA SER A 376 0.34 -10.81 -0.88
C SER A 376 -0.06 -10.62 -2.34
N CYS A 377 -1.34 -10.82 -2.67
CA CYS A 377 -1.83 -10.67 -4.04
C CYS A 377 -2.56 -9.36 -4.30
N GLN A 378 -2.69 -8.49 -3.30
CA GLN A 378 -3.24 -7.17 -3.49
C GLN A 378 -2.40 -6.38 -4.51
N GLY A 379 -3.05 -5.70 -5.45
CA GLY A 379 -2.39 -5.05 -6.59
C GLY A 379 -1.86 -5.99 -7.69
N LEU A 380 -1.96 -7.32 -7.54
CA LEU A 380 -1.59 -8.25 -8.61
C LEU A 380 -2.76 -8.48 -9.58
N THR A 381 -2.43 -8.74 -10.84
CA THR A 381 -3.31 -9.46 -11.78
C THR A 381 -2.69 -10.82 -12.03
N LEU A 382 -3.45 -11.89 -11.81
CA LEU A 382 -2.95 -13.26 -11.89
C LEU A 382 -3.35 -13.86 -13.23
N ARG A 383 -2.39 -14.49 -13.90
CA ARG A 383 -2.64 -15.22 -15.13
C ARG A 383 -2.95 -16.66 -14.79
N GLY A 384 -4.02 -17.20 -15.39
CA GLY A 384 -4.48 -18.56 -15.11
C GLY A 384 -5.52 -18.62 -13.99
N ARG A 385 -5.81 -19.85 -13.57
CA ARG A 385 -6.89 -20.20 -12.66
C ARG A 385 -6.57 -19.84 -11.22
N VAL A 386 -7.47 -19.07 -10.60
CA VAL A 386 -7.40 -18.58 -9.23
C VAL A 386 -8.47 -19.26 -8.40
N ARG A 387 -8.06 -20.16 -7.50
CA ARG A 387 -8.93 -20.82 -6.53
C ARG A 387 -8.90 -20.09 -5.19
N LEU A 388 -10.05 -19.75 -4.65
CA LEU A 388 -10.19 -19.09 -3.34
C LEU A 388 -10.62 -20.12 -2.30
N GLU A 389 -9.77 -20.35 -1.29
CA GLU A 389 -10.13 -21.17 -0.12
C GLU A 389 -10.90 -20.29 0.88
N THR A 390 -12.17 -20.59 1.13
CA THR A 390 -13.07 -19.72 1.91
C THR A 390 -13.47 -20.25 3.29
N GLU A 391 -12.97 -21.43 3.68
CA GLU A 391 -13.33 -22.09 4.95
C GLU A 391 -12.75 -21.43 6.20
N SER A 392 -11.88 -20.43 6.06
CA SER A 392 -11.23 -19.83 7.22
C SER A 392 -12.20 -18.98 8.05
N PRO A 393 -12.14 -19.05 9.39
CA PRO A 393 -12.94 -18.17 10.26
C PRO A 393 -12.56 -16.68 10.15
N ASN A 394 -11.40 -16.38 9.56
CA ASN A 394 -10.93 -15.02 9.32
C ASN A 394 -11.36 -14.48 7.95
N MET A 395 -12.18 -15.21 7.19
CA MET A 395 -12.69 -14.78 5.90
C MET A 395 -13.61 -13.57 6.07
N THR A 396 -13.50 -12.59 5.18
CA THR A 396 -14.39 -11.42 5.15
C THR A 396 -14.82 -11.13 3.72
N LEU A 397 -15.84 -10.28 3.55
CA LEU A 397 -16.26 -9.83 2.21
C LEU A 397 -15.09 -9.24 1.41
N ARG A 398 -14.19 -8.53 2.09
CA ARG A 398 -13.01 -7.94 1.46
C ARG A 398 -12.05 -9.00 0.92
N HIS A 399 -11.90 -10.14 1.61
CA HIS A 399 -11.12 -11.26 1.09
C HIS A 399 -11.72 -11.82 -0.19
N LEU A 400 -13.05 -11.94 -0.24
CA LEU A 400 -13.78 -12.38 -1.44
C LEU A 400 -13.60 -11.36 -2.59
N TYR A 401 -13.82 -10.08 -2.29
CA TYR A 401 -13.62 -8.97 -3.23
C TYR A 401 -12.20 -8.95 -3.82
N VAL A 402 -11.19 -8.94 -2.96
CA VAL A 402 -9.80 -8.88 -3.38
C VAL A 402 -9.43 -10.15 -4.13
N GLY A 403 -9.86 -11.32 -3.68
CA GLY A 403 -9.60 -12.61 -4.31
C GLY A 403 -10.12 -12.70 -5.74
N ILE A 404 -11.42 -12.45 -5.95
CA ILE A 404 -12.07 -12.53 -7.26
C ILE A 404 -11.47 -11.48 -8.20
N SER A 405 -11.24 -10.26 -7.72
CA SER A 405 -10.76 -9.16 -8.57
C SER A 405 -9.35 -9.35 -9.15
N ARG A 406 -8.58 -10.34 -8.67
CA ARG A 406 -7.24 -10.66 -9.21
C ARG A 406 -7.28 -11.44 -10.52
N ALA A 407 -8.39 -12.12 -10.79
CA ALA A 407 -8.56 -12.90 -12.01
C ALA A 407 -8.89 -11.99 -13.21
N THR A 408 -8.48 -12.42 -14.40
CA THR A 408 -8.73 -11.73 -15.66
C THR A 408 -10.07 -12.09 -16.28
N ALA A 409 -10.64 -13.25 -15.94
CA ALA A 409 -11.94 -13.73 -16.42
C ALA A 409 -12.64 -14.56 -15.33
N ALA A 410 -13.97 -14.58 -15.34
CA ALA A 410 -14.80 -15.36 -14.42
C ALA A 410 -14.58 -16.86 -14.56
N SER A 411 -14.32 -17.35 -15.77
CA SER A 411 -14.02 -18.78 -16.03
C SER A 411 -12.72 -19.27 -15.38
N LEU A 412 -11.88 -18.34 -14.93
CA LEU A 412 -10.63 -18.61 -14.22
C LEU A 412 -10.79 -18.49 -12.70
N VAL A 413 -11.95 -18.12 -12.18
CA VAL A 413 -12.21 -18.03 -10.74
C VAL A 413 -12.86 -19.32 -10.26
N GLU A 414 -12.40 -19.81 -9.12
CA GLU A 414 -13.06 -20.89 -8.39
C GLU A 414 -13.18 -20.47 -6.91
N VAL A 415 -14.35 -20.66 -6.33
CA VAL A 415 -14.59 -20.42 -4.91
C VAL A 415 -14.94 -21.75 -4.25
N VAL A 416 -14.13 -22.12 -3.25
CA VAL A 416 -14.25 -23.39 -2.51
C VAL A 416 -14.63 -23.09 -1.07
#